data_AF-A0A143G8H7-F1
#
_entry.id   AF-A0A143G8H7-F1
#
_cell.length_a   1.000
_cell.length_b   1.000
_cell.length_c   1.000
_cell.angle_alpha   90.00
_cell.angle_beta   90.00
_cell.angle_gamma   90.00
#
_symmetry.space_group_name_H-M   'P 1'
#
loop_
_entity.id
_entity.type
_entity.pdbx_description
1 polymer ?
#
loop_
_entity_poly.entity_id
_entity_poly.type
_entity_poly.pdbx_seq_one_letter_code
_entity_poly.pdbx_strand_id
1 'polypeptide(L)'
;MALIALGLCLQYWNTFGITFLYTGLGPTIGFLIFTIFSLGILYLTYIALKVLDRGYKKNTGKSILGPLFLIISMSGIWTVLRQAVSSNIIVFSNDKTELVFNVILSGTYILFASAVLYKVLKDIKVLDNK
;
A
#
# COMPACT_ATOMS: atom_id res chain seq x y z
N MET A 1 -23.20 3.44 -5.61
CA MET A 1 -21.81 3.99 -5.62
C MET A 1 -20.78 2.87 -5.48
N ALA A 2 -20.81 2.03 -4.44
CA ALA A 2 -19.86 0.91 -4.27
C ALA A 2 -19.87 -0.13 -5.41
N LEU A 3 -21.05 -0.50 -5.94
CA LEU A 3 -21.19 -1.43 -7.08
C LEU A 3 -20.61 -0.89 -8.38
N ILE A 4 -20.68 0.41 -8.60
CA ILE A 4 -20.15 1.08 -9.81
C ILE A 4 -18.63 1.17 -9.72
N ALA A 5 -18.08 1.44 -8.52
CA ALA A 5 -16.64 1.40 -8.27
C ALA A 5 -16.06 -0.02 -8.40
N LEU A 6 -16.80 -1.05 -7.93
CA LEU A 6 -16.44 -2.46 -8.10
C LEU A 6 -16.48 -2.88 -9.56
N GLY A 7 -17.50 -2.44 -10.30
CA GLY A 7 -17.62 -2.65 -11.74
C GLY A 7 -16.48 -2.01 -12.53
N LEU A 8 -16.15 -0.75 -12.23
CA LEU A 8 -15.01 -0.05 -12.83
C LEU A 8 -13.67 -0.72 -12.48
N CYS A 9 -13.47 -1.17 -11.24
CA CYS A 9 -12.29 -1.95 -10.85
C CYS A 9 -12.19 -3.27 -11.61
N LEU A 10 -13.30 -4.01 -11.75
CA LEU A 10 -13.35 -5.27 -12.51
C LEU A 10 -13.11 -5.05 -14.01
N GLN A 11 -13.64 -3.97 -14.59
CA GLN A 11 -13.43 -3.61 -15.99
C GLN A 11 -12.00 -3.15 -16.26
N TYR A 12 -11.40 -2.37 -15.36
CA TYR A 12 -9.98 -2.03 -15.40
C TYR A 12 -9.10 -3.28 -15.27
N TRP A 13 -9.46 -4.21 -14.38
CA TRP A 13 -8.70 -5.44 -14.18
C TRP A 13 -8.67 -6.35 -15.41
N ASN A 14 -9.81 -6.50 -16.09
CA ASN A 14 -9.90 -7.29 -17.31
C ASN A 14 -9.15 -6.64 -18.48
N THR A 15 -9.04 -5.31 -18.49
CA THR A 15 -8.26 -4.55 -19.49
C THR A 15 -6.75 -4.71 -19.29
N PHE A 16 -6.30 -4.97 -18.07
CA PHE A 16 -4.92 -5.39 -17.75
C PHE A 16 -4.70 -6.90 -17.92
N GLY A 17 -5.68 -7.63 -18.47
CA GLY A 17 -5.58 -9.07 -18.69
C GLY A 17 -5.30 -9.84 -17.40
N ILE A 18 -5.94 -9.44 -16.31
CA ILE A 18 -5.85 -10.10 -15.02
C ILE A 18 -7.09 -10.96 -14.85
N THR A 19 -6.89 -12.27 -14.76
CA THR A 19 -7.97 -13.24 -14.62
C THR A 19 -7.98 -13.75 -13.18
N PHE A 20 -9.13 -13.66 -12.51
CA PHE A 20 -9.34 -14.33 -11.22
C PHE A 20 -9.57 -15.81 -11.50
N LEU A 21 -8.53 -16.63 -11.39
CA LEU A 21 -8.70 -18.07 -11.46
C LEU A 21 -9.37 -18.54 -10.18
N TYR A 22 -10.34 -19.45 -10.29
CA TYR A 22 -10.94 -20.10 -9.13
C TYR A 22 -9.91 -21.08 -8.53
N THR A 23 -8.93 -20.53 -7.84
CA THR A 23 -8.06 -21.30 -6.96
C THR A 23 -8.95 -21.87 -5.86
N GLY A 24 -8.92 -23.18 -5.64
CA GLY A 24 -9.84 -23.85 -4.71
C GLY A 24 -9.93 -23.20 -3.33
N LEU A 25 -10.84 -23.67 -2.48
CA LEU A 25 -11.14 -23.03 -1.19
C LEU A 25 -9.90 -22.81 -0.29
N GLY A 26 -8.88 -23.67 -0.38
CA GLY A 26 -7.63 -23.56 0.39
C GLY A 26 -6.86 -22.25 0.16
N PRO A 27 -6.36 -21.96 -1.05
CA PRO A 27 -5.70 -20.70 -1.39
C PRO A 27 -6.50 -19.45 -1.00
N THR A 28 -7.82 -19.48 -1.19
CA THR A 28 -8.73 -18.37 -0.86
C THR A 28 -8.80 -18.12 0.64
N ILE A 29 -8.92 -19.19 1.45
CA ILE A 29 -8.90 -19.10 2.92
C ILE A 29 -7.54 -18.59 3.41
N GLY A 30 -6.43 -19.11 2.84
CA GLY A 30 -5.08 -18.66 3.18
C GLY A 30 -4.87 -17.17 2.90
N PHE A 31 -5.36 -16.69 1.75
CA PHE A 31 -5.31 -15.27 1.39
C PHE A 31 -6.16 -14.39 2.32
N LEU A 32 -7.35 -14.85 2.72
CA LEU A 32 -8.20 -14.13 3.67
C LEU A 32 -7.51 -13.99 5.04
N ILE A 33 -6.93 -15.06 5.56
CA ILE A 33 -6.18 -15.03 6.83
C ILE A 33 -5.01 -14.06 6.73
N PHE A 34 -4.24 -14.12 5.64
CA PHE A 34 -3.12 -13.21 5.40
C PHE A 34 -3.56 -11.74 5.31
N THR A 35 -4.70 -11.49 4.66
CA THR A 35 -5.26 -10.14 4.52
C THR A 35 -5.70 -9.58 5.87
N ILE A 36 -6.40 -10.38 6.68
CA ILE A 36 -6.81 -9.99 8.05
C ILE A 36 -5.58 -9.72 8.92
N PHE A 37 -4.56 -10.59 8.84
CA PHE A 37 -3.31 -10.41 9.57
C PHE A 37 -2.59 -9.12 9.15
N SER A 38 -2.52 -8.85 7.84
CA SER A 38 -1.92 -7.64 7.29
C SER A 38 -2.65 -6.38 7.75
N LEU A 39 -3.99 -6.39 7.78
CA LEU A 39 -4.80 -5.31 8.34
C LEU A 39 -4.55 -5.11 9.85
N GLY A 40 -4.38 -6.21 10.60
CA GLY A 40 -4.03 -6.17 12.01
C GLY A 40 -2.68 -5.48 12.27
N ILE A 41 -1.65 -5.82 11.48
CA ILE A 41 -0.35 -5.14 11.53
C ILE A 41 -0.52 -3.65 11.21
N LEU A 42 -1.26 -3.33 10.15
CA LEU A 42 -1.48 -1.95 9.70
C LEU A 42 -2.16 -1.10 10.79
N TYR A 43 -3.11 -1.69 11.53
CA TYR A 43 -3.75 -1.07 12.67
C TYR A 43 -2.78 -0.83 13.83
N LEU A 44 -1.96 -1.82 14.19
CA LEU A 44 -0.92 -1.66 15.22
C LEU A 44 0.10 -0.58 14.82
N THR A 45 0.51 -0.56 13.55
CA THR A 45 1.42 0.47 13.04
C THR A 45 0.78 1.87 13.07
N TYR A 46 -0.52 1.99 12.79
CA TYR A 46 -1.24 3.26 12.96
C TYR A 46 -1.16 3.78 14.40
N ILE A 47 -1.34 2.91 15.40
CA ILE A 47 -1.21 3.29 16.82
C ILE A 47 0.23 3.75 17.11
N ALA A 48 1.23 3.01 16.65
CA ALA A 48 2.64 3.37 16.83
C ALA A 48 2.96 4.73 16.18
N LEU A 49 2.48 4.97 14.96
CA LEU A 49 2.62 6.25 14.26
C LEU A 49 1.93 7.38 15.02
N LYS A 50 0.79 7.14 15.66
CA LYS A 50 0.09 8.16 16.46
C LYS A 50 0.90 8.58 17.68
N VAL A 51 1.63 7.65 18.30
CA VAL A 51 2.58 7.97 19.37
C VAL A 51 3.77 8.78 18.81
N LEU A 52 4.31 8.37 17.67
CA LEU A 52 5.43 9.05 17.00
C LEU A 52 5.05 10.49 16.58
N ASP A 53 3.86 10.67 16.00
CA ASP A 53 3.33 11.95 15.55
C ASP A 53 3.13 12.91 16.72
N ARG A 54 2.69 12.43 17.89
CA ARG A 54 2.62 13.26 19.10
C ARG A 54 3.99 13.80 19.52
N GLY A 55 5.02 12.95 19.50
CA GLY A 55 6.39 13.35 19.80
C GLY A 55 6.93 14.34 18.78
N TYR A 56 6.72 14.06 17.49
CA TYR A 56 7.16 14.93 16.40
C TYR A 56 6.42 16.28 16.40
N LYS A 57 5.11 16.29 16.59
CA LYS A 57 4.29 17.50 16.65
C LYS A 57 4.67 18.39 17.84
N LYS A 58 5.09 17.79 18.97
CA LYS A 58 5.58 18.54 20.13
C LYS A 58 6.87 19.32 19.83
N ASN A 59 7.75 18.78 19.00
CA ASN A 59 9.03 19.41 18.66
C ASN A 59 8.96 20.32 17.41
N THR A 60 8.08 19.99 16.46
CA THR A 60 8.08 20.58 15.11
C THR A 60 6.82 21.39 14.80
N GLY A 61 5.76 21.26 15.61
CA GLY A 61 4.44 21.87 15.39
C GLY A 61 3.62 21.25 14.24
N LYS A 62 4.23 20.40 13.40
CA LYS A 62 3.60 19.76 12.23
C LYS A 62 3.33 18.28 12.47
N SER A 63 2.34 17.74 11.73
CA SER A 63 1.99 16.32 11.76
C SER A 63 2.62 15.57 10.58
N ILE A 64 3.19 14.40 10.88
CA ILE A 64 3.79 13.45 9.94
C ILE A 64 2.98 12.15 9.82
N LEU A 65 1.92 12.00 10.62
CA LEU A 65 1.06 10.81 10.66
C LEU A 65 0.53 10.42 9.27
N GLY A 66 -0.16 11.34 8.59
CA GLY A 66 -0.78 11.07 7.30
C GLY A 66 0.21 10.58 6.24
N PRO A 67 1.30 11.32 5.96
CA PRO A 67 2.30 10.89 4.99
C PRO A 67 2.98 9.56 5.34
N LEU A 68 3.36 9.34 6.60
CA LEU A 68 3.97 8.07 7.03
C LEU A 68 3.00 6.90 6.93
N PHE A 69 1.75 7.11 7.35
CA PHE A 69 0.72 6.09 7.27
C PHE A 69 0.45 5.71 5.81
N LEU A 70 0.49 6.67 4.87
CA LEU A 70 0.30 6.41 3.44
C LEU A 70 1.40 5.50 2.88
N ILE A 71 2.67 5.73 3.21
CA ILE A 71 3.79 4.87 2.78
C ILE A 71 3.63 3.45 3.32
N ILE A 72 3.37 3.33 4.62
CA ILE A 72 3.23 2.03 5.28
C ILE A 72 2.02 1.27 4.74
N SER A 73 0.91 1.96 4.52
CA SER A 73 -0.29 1.38 3.90
C SER A 73 0.00 0.89 2.49
N MET A 74 0.75 1.66 1.70
CA MET A 74 1.09 1.30 0.33
C MET A 74 2.02 0.07 0.27
N SER A 75 2.97 -0.04 1.20
CA SER A 75 3.79 -1.24 1.38
C SER A 75 2.95 -2.47 1.79
N GLY A 76 1.94 -2.27 2.65
CA GLY A 76 1.00 -3.31 3.03
C GLY A 76 0.16 -3.78 1.84
N ILE A 77 -0.40 -2.86 1.06
CA ILE A 77 -1.15 -3.14 -0.17
C ILE A 77 -0.29 -3.93 -1.16
N TRP A 78 0.95 -3.51 -1.38
CA TRP A 78 1.89 -4.23 -2.25
C TRP A 78 2.14 -5.66 -1.79
N THR A 79 2.32 -5.87 -0.48
CA THR A 79 2.56 -7.19 0.10
C THR A 79 1.35 -8.12 -0.08
N VAL A 80 0.14 -7.60 0.21
CA VAL A 80 -1.11 -8.34 -0.02
C VAL A 80 -1.28 -8.69 -1.49
N LEU A 81 -0.98 -7.74 -2.38
CA LEU A 81 -1.15 -7.93 -3.80
C LEU A 81 -0.13 -8.94 -4.38
N ARG A 82 1.12 -8.92 -3.90
CA ARG A 82 2.12 -9.95 -4.23
C ARG A 82 1.70 -11.34 -3.73
N GLN A 83 1.08 -11.42 -2.55
CA GLN A 83 0.53 -12.66 -2.05
C GLN A 83 -0.65 -13.15 -2.89
N ALA A 84 -1.50 -12.24 -3.38
CA ALA A 84 -2.60 -12.58 -4.28
C ALA A 84 -2.09 -13.17 -5.61
N VAL A 85 -0.99 -12.63 -6.15
CA VAL A 85 -0.31 -13.17 -7.33
C VAL A 85 0.30 -14.54 -7.03
N SER A 86 1.06 -14.67 -5.92
CA SER A 86 1.69 -15.93 -5.53
C SER A 86 0.69 -17.05 -5.25
N SER A 87 -0.50 -16.71 -4.75
CA SER A 87 -1.58 -17.68 -4.49
C SER A 87 -2.41 -17.99 -5.74
N ASN A 88 -2.02 -17.50 -6.93
CA ASN A 88 -2.76 -17.61 -8.19
C ASN A 88 -4.19 -17.02 -8.17
N ILE A 89 -4.49 -16.14 -7.21
CA ILE A 89 -5.76 -15.42 -7.13
C ILE A 89 -5.79 -14.33 -8.20
N ILE A 90 -4.64 -13.67 -8.40
CA ILE A 90 -4.40 -12.72 -9.48
C ILE A 90 -3.45 -13.40 -10.46
N VAL A 91 -3.95 -13.70 -11.67
CA VAL A 91 -3.12 -14.25 -12.74
C VAL A 91 -3.00 -13.21 -13.85
N PHE A 92 -1.77 -12.85 -14.19
CA PHE A 92 -1.51 -11.99 -15.34
C PHE A 92 -1.53 -12.83 -16.62
N SER A 93 -2.19 -12.32 -17.66
CA SER A 93 -2.28 -12.96 -18.98
C SER A 93 -0.95 -13.04 -19.72
N ASN A 94 0.04 -12.21 -19.36
CA ASN A 94 1.34 -12.15 -20.01
C ASN A 94 2.39 -11.54 -19.06
N ASP A 95 3.63 -12.04 -19.12
CA ASP A 95 4.79 -11.55 -18.36
C ASP A 95 5.04 -10.04 -18.55
N LYS A 96 4.74 -9.52 -19.76
CA LYS A 96 4.84 -8.08 -20.04
C LYS A 96 3.91 -7.25 -19.17
N THR A 97 2.72 -7.77 -18.87
CA THR A 97 1.71 -7.05 -18.08
C THR A 97 2.07 -7.07 -16.60
N GLU A 98 2.61 -8.19 -16.10
CA GLU A 98 3.16 -8.27 -14.74
C GLU A 98 4.28 -7.24 -14.53
N LEU A 99 5.20 -7.14 -15.49
CA LEU A 99 6.33 -6.21 -15.41
C LEU A 99 5.87 -4.75 -15.41
N VAL A 100 4.95 -4.37 -16.31
CA VAL A 100 4.39 -3.01 -16.35
C VAL A 100 3.66 -2.68 -15.05
N PHE A 101 2.84 -3.61 -14.55
CA PHE A 101 2.13 -3.43 -13.30
C PHE A 101 3.09 -3.24 -12.12
N ASN A 102 4.15 -4.05 -12.03
CA ASN A 102 5.16 -3.94 -10.98
C ASN A 102 5.95 -2.63 -11.04
N VAL A 103 6.27 -2.16 -12.25
CA VAL A 103 6.98 -0.89 -12.47
C VAL A 103 6.11 0.30 -12.05
N ILE A 104 4.83 0.33 -12.41
CA ILE A 104 3.91 1.42 -12.03
C ILE A 104 3.76 1.49 -10.51
N LEU A 105 3.57 0.36 -9.85
CA LEU A 105 3.38 0.30 -8.39
C LEU A 105 4.67 0.65 -7.63
N SER A 106 5.81 0.14 -8.07
CA SER A 106 7.12 0.47 -7.47
C SER A 106 7.47 1.94 -7.69
N GLY A 107 7.23 2.46 -8.90
CA GLY A 107 7.48 3.86 -9.24
C GLY A 107 6.63 4.82 -8.43
N THR A 108 5.32 4.53 -8.26
CA THR A 108 4.46 5.33 -7.39
C THR A 108 4.90 5.27 -5.93
N TYR A 109 5.27 4.10 -5.42
CA TYR A 109 5.81 3.96 -4.07
C TYR A 109 7.06 4.82 -3.83
N ILE A 110 8.04 4.77 -4.75
CA ILE A 110 9.27 5.56 -4.65
C ILE A 110 8.96 7.07 -4.64
N LEU A 111 8.08 7.55 -5.52
CA LEU A 111 7.70 8.96 -5.56
C LEU A 111 7.08 9.44 -4.24
N PHE A 112 6.15 8.66 -3.67
CA PHE A 112 5.55 8.99 -2.38
C PHE A 112 6.57 8.93 -1.24
N ALA A 113 7.42 7.90 -1.20
CA ALA A 113 8.48 7.78 -0.20
C ALA A 113 9.44 8.96 -0.24
N SER A 114 9.91 9.35 -1.44
CA SER A 114 10.78 10.51 -1.64
C SER A 114 10.10 11.82 -1.24
N ALA A 115 8.81 12.00 -1.54
CA ALA A 115 8.07 13.20 -1.16
C ALA A 115 7.93 13.35 0.37
N VAL A 116 7.66 12.25 1.08
CA VAL A 116 7.62 12.26 2.55
C VAL A 116 9.00 12.50 3.15
N LEU A 117 10.04 11.84 2.62
CA LEU A 117 11.40 12.03 3.07
C LEU A 117 11.84 13.50 2.91
N TYR A 118 11.53 14.11 1.75
CA TYR A 118 11.79 15.51 1.49
C TYR A 118 11.06 16.43 2.49
N LYS A 119 9.79 16.14 2.79
CA LYS A 119 9.01 16.90 3.78
C LYS A 119 9.62 16.82 5.18
N VAL A 120 10.00 15.62 5.63
CA VAL A 120 10.62 15.39 6.94
C VAL A 120 11.98 16.08 7.02
N LEU A 121 12.84 15.96 5.99
CA LEU A 121 14.15 16.61 5.95
C LEU A 121 14.04 18.13 5.94
N LYS A 122 13.09 18.69 5.20
CA LYS A 122 12.84 20.14 5.18
C LYS A 122 12.39 20.63 6.56
N ASP A 123 11.50 19.90 7.22
CA ASP A 123 11.02 20.28 8.55
C ASP A 123 12.12 20.19 9.62
N ILE A 124 13.04 19.22 9.53
CA ILE A 124 14.22 19.12 10.42
C ILE A 124 15.25 20.23 10.16
N LYS A 125 15.57 20.54 8.89
CA LYS A 125 16.50 21.63 8.54
C LYS A 125 16.04 23.02 9.00
N VAL A 126 14.72 23.23 9.10
CA VAL A 126 14.13 24.47 9.62
C VAL A 126 14.29 24.57 11.14
N LEU A 127 14.38 23.45 11.85
CA LEU A 127 14.65 23.40 13.29
C LEU A 127 16.13 23.63 13.62
N ASP A 128 17.04 23.16 12.77
CA ASP A 128 18.51 23.28 12.98
C ASP A 128 19.04 24.70 12.68
N ASN A 129 18.29 25.51 11.93
CA ASN A 129 18.61 26.91 11.63
C ASN A 129 17.94 27.92 12.59
N LYS A 130 17.33 27.45 13.69
CA LYS A 130 16.66 28.27 14.70
C LYS A 130 17.37 28.17 16.03
#